data_AF-A0A1Q6PWV9-F1
#
_entry.id   AF-A0A1Q6PWV9-F1
#
_cell.length_a   1.000
_cell.length_b   1.000
_cell.length_c   1.000
_cell.angle_alpha   90.00
_cell.angle_beta   90.00
_cell.angle_gamma   90.00
#
_symmetry.space_group_name_H-M   'P 1'
#
loop_
_entity.id
_entity.type
_entity.pdbx_description
1 polymer ?
#
loop_
_entity_poly.entity_id
_entity_poly.type
_entity_poly.pdbx_seq_one_letter_code
_entity_poly.pdbx_strand_id
1 'polypeptide(L)' 'MSYSVLTSTHGTSVRSSEGRREILVDSAADLPSLPDDTAPGSVAYTADFSGMWMKDNAGKWQEIGGGG' A
#
# COMPACT_ATOMS: atom_id res chain seq x y z
N MET A 1 -15.01 -12.91 20.11
CA MET A 1 -14.49 -11.67 19.48
C MET A 1 -15.32 -11.40 18.24
N SER A 2 -16.07 -10.29 18.22
CA SER A 2 -16.89 -9.89 17.07
C SER A 2 -16.22 -8.71 16.39
N TYR A 3 -15.99 -8.80 15.07
CA TYR A 3 -15.56 -7.66 14.27
C TYR A 3 -16.58 -7.48 13.15
N SER A 4 -17.40 -6.44 13.27
CA SER A 4 -18.25 -5.97 12.17
C SER A 4 -17.50 -4.86 11.46
N VAL A 5 -16.87 -5.15 10.33
CA VAL A 5 -16.31 -4.12 9.45
C VAL A 5 -17.29 -3.92 8.30
N LEU A 6 -18.24 -3.02 8.51
CA LEU A 6 -19.11 -2.45 7.48
C LEU A 6 -18.66 -1.01 7.27
N THR A 7 -17.94 -0.75 6.19
CA THR A 7 -17.87 0.58 5.58
C THR A 7 -17.61 0.41 4.09
N SER A 8 -18.70 0.39 3.32
CA SER A 8 -18.68 0.76 1.91
C SER A 8 -18.52 2.27 1.79
N THR A 9 -17.98 2.68 0.64
CA THR A 9 -17.91 4.02 0.03
C THR A 9 -16.57 4.76 0.19
N HIS A 10 -15.82 4.78 -0.93
CA HIS A 10 -14.57 5.50 -1.24
C HIS A 10 -13.28 4.88 -0.68
N GLY A 11 -12.45 4.37 -1.61
CA GLY A 11 -11.09 3.82 -1.43
C GLY A 11 -10.63 3.64 0.00
N THR A 12 -10.82 2.43 0.54
CA THR A 12 -10.54 2.06 1.92
C THR A 12 -9.05 2.21 2.23
N SER A 13 -8.62 3.42 2.61
CA SER A 13 -7.36 3.59 3.34
C SER A 13 -7.58 2.99 4.73
N VAL A 14 -7.36 1.68 4.87
CA VAL A 14 -7.37 1.01 6.17
C VAL A 14 -6.19 1.57 6.95
N ARG A 15 -6.46 2.60 7.75
CA ARG A 15 -5.48 3.26 8.62
C ARG A 15 -5.14 2.25 9.72
N SER A 16 -4.23 1.32 9.42
CA SER A 16 -3.64 0.44 10.41
C SER A 16 -3.02 1.33 11.49
N SER A 17 -3.18 0.97 12.76
CA SER A 17 -2.85 1.76 13.96
C SER A 17 -1.40 2.27 14.08
N GLU A 18 -0.56 2.08 13.06
CA GLU A 18 0.86 2.44 12.98
C GLU A 18 1.20 3.31 11.75
N GLY A 19 0.21 3.87 11.03
CA GLY A 19 0.48 4.71 9.85
C GLY A 19 0.83 3.93 8.57
N ARG A 20 0.66 2.61 8.58
CA ARG A 20 0.78 1.76 7.39
C ARG A 20 -0.39 2.00 6.46
N ARG A 21 -0.09 2.03 5.15
CA ARG A 21 -1.08 2.31 4.11
C ARG A 21 -1.00 1.30 2.99
N GLU A 22 -2.13 1.09 2.33
CA GLU A 22 -2.26 0.35 1.09
C GLU A 22 -2.57 1.36 -0.03
N ILE A 23 -1.79 1.31 -1.10
CA ILE A 23 -1.77 2.36 -2.12
C ILE A 23 -1.86 1.73 -3.50
N LEU A 24 -2.86 2.16 -4.27
CA LEU A 24 -2.96 1.80 -5.67
C LEU A 24 -2.08 2.75 -6.49
N VAL A 25 -1.18 2.19 -7.30
CA VAL A 25 -0.30 2.93 -8.24
C VAL A 25 -0.55 2.46 -9.66
N ASP A 26 -0.27 3.29 -10.66
CA ASP A 26 -0.34 2.86 -12.05
C ASP A 26 0.91 2.04 -12.42
N SER A 27 2.07 2.39 -11.85
CA SER A 27 3.34 1.71 -12.11
C SER A 27 4.40 1.96 -11.03
N ALA A 28 5.55 1.29 -11.15
CA ALA A 28 6.74 1.55 -10.32
C ALA A 28 7.23 3.00 -10.39
N ALA A 29 6.94 3.72 -11.49
CA ALA A 29 7.34 5.11 -11.67
C ALA A 29 6.62 6.06 -10.70
N ASP A 30 5.50 5.64 -10.11
CA ASP A 30 4.73 6.46 -9.16
C ASP A 30 5.28 6.39 -7.74
N LEU A 31 6.09 5.36 -7.41
CA LEU A 31 6.64 5.13 -6.07
C LEU A 31 7.38 6.35 -5.48
N PRO A 32 8.21 7.11 -6.23
CA PRO A 32 8.88 8.30 -5.71
C PRO A 32 7.94 9.49 -5.46
N SER A 33 6.75 9.48 -6.06
CA SER A 33 5.72 10.52 -5.86
C SER A 33 4.80 10.22 -4.67
N LEU A 34 4.89 9.00 -4.12
CA LEU A 34 4.10 8.62 -2.96
C LEU A 34 4.52 9.39 -1.71
N PRO A 35 3.56 9.73 -0.84
CA PRO A 35 3.83 10.42 0.41
C PRO A 35 4.85 9.66 1.28
N ASP A 36 5.89 10.38 1.74
CA ASP A 36 6.95 9.78 2.55
C ASP A 36 6.50 9.43 3.98
N ASP A 37 5.38 9.99 4.45
CA ASP A 37 4.78 9.64 5.75
C ASP A 37 4.14 8.24 5.79
N THR A 38 4.29 7.46 4.71
CA THR A 38 4.01 6.02 4.71
C THR A 38 4.96 5.29 5.66
N ALA A 39 4.40 4.59 6.65
CA ALA A 39 5.20 3.81 7.59
C ALA A 39 5.80 2.55 6.92
N PRO A 40 6.91 2.00 7.45
CA PRO A 40 7.40 0.69 7.05
C PRO A 40 6.30 -0.38 7.13
N GLY A 41 6.28 -1.28 6.15
CA GLY A 41 5.21 -2.27 5.96
C GLY A 41 3.98 -1.73 5.22
N SER A 42 3.99 -0.48 4.76
CA SER A 42 3.02 0.00 3.75
C SER A 42 3.20 -0.75 2.45
N VAL A 43 2.12 -0.94 1.69
CA VAL A 43 2.13 -1.69 0.43
C VAL A 43 1.60 -0.80 -0.70
N ALA A 44 2.34 -0.74 -1.80
CA ALA A 44 1.90 -0.16 -3.06
C ALA A 44 1.68 -1.28 -4.08
N TYR A 45 0.61 -1.23 -4.87
CA TYR A 45 0.33 -2.25 -5.87
C TYR A 45 -0.35 -1.67 -7.10
N THR A 46 -0.16 -2.31 -8.26
CA THR A 46 -0.88 -2.00 -9.49
C THR A 46 -2.27 -2.60 -9.48
N ALA A 47 -3.20 -2.04 -10.28
CA ALA A 47 -4.59 -2.50 -10.32
C ALA A 47 -4.77 -3.96 -10.76
N ASP A 48 -3.87 -4.43 -11.61
CA ASP A 48 -3.78 -5.81 -12.08
C ASP A 48 -2.92 -6.70 -11.17
N PHE A 49 -2.36 -6.15 -10.09
CA PHE A 49 -1.39 -6.80 -9.21
C PHE A 49 -0.16 -7.36 -9.95
N SER A 50 0.14 -6.84 -11.15
CA SER A 50 1.37 -7.17 -11.88
C SER A 50 2.61 -6.56 -11.26
N GLY A 51 2.47 -5.58 -10.37
CA GLY A 51 3.54 -5.04 -9.54
C GLY A 51 3.07 -4.76 -8.12
N MET A 52 3.86 -5.19 -7.14
CA MET A 52 3.62 -4.99 -5.71
C MET A 52 4.93 -4.64 -5.00
N TRP A 53 4.89 -3.60 -4.17
CA TRP A 53 6.02 -3.11 -3.40
C TRP A 53 5.65 -2.92 -1.94
N MET A 54 6.58 -3.17 -1.05
CA MET A 54 6.45 -2.91 0.37
C MET A 54 7.51 -1.89 0.81
N LYS A 55 7.11 -0.92 1.63
CA LYS A 55 8.04 0.05 2.20
C LYS A 55 8.87 -0.61 3.29
N ASP A 56 10.20 -0.59 3.15
CA ASP A 56 11.12 -1.13 4.14
C ASP A 56 11.33 -0.18 5.34
N ASN A 57 12.08 -0.64 6.34
CA ASN A 57 12.42 0.15 7.53
C ASN A 57 13.35 1.35 7.22
N ALA A 58 13.97 1.39 6.04
CA ALA A 58 14.78 2.51 5.56
C ALA A 58 13.93 3.51 4.75
N GLY A 59 12.62 3.28 4.62
CA GLY A 59 11.68 4.12 3.88
C GLY A 59 11.73 3.93 2.37
N LYS A 60 12.37 2.88 1.85
CA LYS A 60 12.42 2.58 0.43
C LYS A 60 11.37 1.56 0.04
N TRP A 61 10.80 1.70 -1.16
CA TRP A 61 9.90 0.71 -1.72
C TRP A 61 10.69 -0.46 -2.29
N GLN A 62 10.39 -1.66 -1.81
CA GLN A 62 11.00 -2.92 -2.24
C GLN A 62 9.96 -3.76 -2.96
N GLU A 63 10.28 -4.27 -4.13
CA GLU A 63 9.38 -5.18 -4.86
C GLU A 63 9.23 -6.49 -4.09
N ILE A 64 7.98 -6.89 -3.86
CA ILE A 64 7.63 -8.11 -3.12
C ILE A 64 6.92 -9.15 -3.98
N GLY A 65 6.55 -8.79 -5.21
CA GLY A 65 5.85 -9.66 -6.13
C GLY A 65 5.16 -8.87 -7.22
N GLY A 66 4.59 -9.59 -8.18
CA GLY A 66 4.03 -9.01 -9.39
C GLY A 66 4.19 -9.99 -10.53
N GLY A 67 3.07 -10.39 -11.13
CA GLY A 67 3.06 -11.45 -12.14
C GLY A 67 1.76 -11.40 -12.92
N GLY A 68 1.62 -10.33 -13.71
CA GLY A 68 0.67 -10.31 -14.82
C GLY A 68 1.20 -11.14 -15.99
#